data_AF-A0A2H3KNX7-F1
#
_entry.id   AF-A0A2H3KNX7-F1
#
_cell.length_a   1.000
_cell.length_b   1.000
_cell.length_c   1.000
_cell.angle_alpha   90.00
_cell.angle_beta   90.00
_cell.angle_gamma   90.00
#
_symmetry.space_group_name_H-M   'P 1'
#
loop_
_entity.id
_entity.type
_entity.pdbx_description
1 polymer ?
#
loop_
_entity_poly.entity_id
_entity_poly.type
_entity_poly.pdbx_seq_one_letter_code
_entity_poly.pdbx_strand_id
1 'polypeptide(L)'
;MQLADLLTDIHALEESILIFERKYGVRSETFYAAYISGEEPDDEHWVLDFSEWASVYQTWLARQAAYRNEVQRLQRGTASLSGLIRVAV
;
A
#
# COMPACT_ATOMS: atom_id res chain seq x y z
N MET A 1 9.12 2.39 14.38
CA MET A 1 7.75 1.89 14.12
C MET A 1 7.71 0.43 14.53
N GLN A 2 6.63 0.04 15.20
CA GLN A 2 6.36 -1.36 15.50
C GLN A 2 5.67 -2.03 14.29
N LEU A 3 5.69 -3.36 14.24
CA LEU A 3 5.08 -4.11 13.14
C LEU A 3 3.55 -3.87 13.06
N ALA A 4 2.90 -3.71 14.20
CA ALA A 4 1.48 -3.37 14.29
C ALA A 4 1.15 -1.97 13.72
N ASP A 5 2.02 -0.99 13.93
CA ASP A 5 1.86 0.35 13.34
C ASP A 5 1.90 0.27 11.81
N LEU A 6 2.88 -0.47 11.27
CA LEU A 6 3.01 -0.68 9.82
C LEU A 6 1.77 -1.37 9.24
N LEU A 7 1.22 -2.37 9.93
CA LEU A 7 0.01 -3.04 9.49
C LEU A 7 -1.20 -2.12 9.51
N THR A 8 -1.31 -1.28 10.54
CA THR A 8 -2.40 -0.28 10.67
C THR A 8 -2.32 0.76 9.55
N ASP A 9 -1.12 1.27 9.26
CA ASP A 9 -0.86 2.17 8.13
C ASP A 9 -1.26 1.51 6.79
N ILE A 10 -0.90 0.23 6.60
CA ILE A 10 -1.23 -0.51 5.37
C ILE A 10 -2.75 -0.60 5.20
N HIS A 11 -3.50 -0.99 6.22
CA HIS A 11 -4.96 -1.10 6.14
C HIS A 11 -5.63 0.25 5.85
N ALA A 12 -5.17 1.33 6.49
CA ALA A 12 -5.70 2.66 6.24
C ALA A 12 -5.48 3.11 4.78
N LEU A 13 -4.31 2.80 4.20
CA LEU A 13 -4.01 3.09 2.81
C LEU A 13 -4.84 2.22 1.85
N GLU A 14 -5.09 0.95 2.19
CA GLU A 14 -5.95 0.06 1.40
C GLU A 14 -7.40 0.56 1.35
N GLU A 15 -7.94 1.07 2.45
CA GLU A 15 -9.26 1.70 2.47
C GLU A 15 -9.32 2.92 1.55
N SER A 16 -8.28 3.78 1.57
CA SER A 16 -8.18 4.92 0.66
C SER A 16 -8.09 4.48 -0.80
N ILE A 17 -7.28 3.46 -1.11
CA ILE A 17 -7.17 2.88 -2.45
C ILE A 17 -8.53 2.37 -2.94
N LEU A 18 -9.28 1.65 -2.09
CA LEU A 18 -10.59 1.11 -2.43
C LEU A 18 -11.62 2.18 -2.81
N ILE A 19 -11.49 3.40 -2.30
CA ILE A 19 -12.36 4.52 -2.70
C ILE A 19 -12.21 4.80 -4.20
N PHE A 20 -10.97 4.89 -4.69
CA PHE A 20 -10.69 5.13 -6.11
C PHE A 20 -11.14 3.94 -6.97
N GLU A 21 -10.85 2.71 -6.54
CA GLU A 21 -11.28 1.53 -7.30
C GLU A 21 -12.80 1.44 -7.45
N ARG A 22 -13.55 1.81 -6.41
CA ARG A 22 -15.02 1.87 -6.45
C ARG A 22 -15.53 3.01 -7.32
N LYS A 23 -14.88 4.18 -7.26
CA LYS A 23 -15.27 5.36 -8.04
C LYS A 23 -15.13 5.11 -9.54
N TYR A 24 -14.06 4.44 -9.95
CA TYR A 24 -13.74 4.24 -11.37
C TYR A 24 -14.00 2.84 -11.91
N GLY A 25 -14.26 1.85 -11.04
CA GLY A 25 -14.51 0.47 -11.44
C GLY A 25 -13.27 -0.27 -11.97
N VAL A 26 -12.07 0.22 -11.67
CA VAL A 26 -10.79 -0.30 -12.17
C VAL A 26 -9.84 -0.56 -10.99
N ARG A 27 -9.05 -1.62 -11.10
CA ARG A 27 -8.05 -2.03 -10.11
C ARG A 27 -6.85 -1.10 -10.10
N SER A 28 -6.26 -0.88 -8.93
CA SER A 28 -5.09 -0.01 -8.76
C SER A 28 -3.86 -0.48 -9.53
N GLU A 29 -3.72 -1.78 -9.75
CA GLU A 29 -2.64 -2.32 -10.58
C GLU A 29 -2.76 -1.84 -12.05
N THR A 30 -3.98 -1.67 -12.56
CA THR A 30 -4.24 -1.13 -13.90
C THR A 30 -3.94 0.37 -13.96
N PHE A 31 -4.38 1.13 -12.95
CA PHE A 31 -4.01 2.55 -12.82
C PHE A 31 -2.50 2.75 -12.76
N TYR A 32 -1.80 1.88 -12.04
CA TYR A 32 -0.36 1.97 -11.89
C TYR A 32 0.40 1.69 -13.18
N ALA A 33 -0.08 0.73 -13.99
CA ALA A 33 0.51 0.47 -15.30
C ALA A 33 0.41 1.72 -16.20
N ALA A 34 -0.77 2.35 -16.26
CA ALA A 34 -1.01 3.58 -17.01
C ALA A 34 -0.15 4.76 -16.48
N TYR A 35 -0.05 4.89 -15.15
CA TYR A 35 0.79 5.90 -14.50
C TYR A 35 2.26 5.76 -14.91
N ILE A 36 2.79 4.54 -14.90
CA ILE A 36 4.20 4.27 -15.25
C ILE A 36 4.46 4.46 -16.75
N SER A 37 3.46 4.25 -17.62
CA SER A 37 3.60 4.53 -19.05
C SER A 37 3.48 6.02 -19.40
N GLY A 38 3.13 6.88 -18.44
CA GLY A 38 2.90 8.30 -18.67
C GLY A 38 1.60 8.60 -19.43
N GLU A 39 0.60 7.72 -19.29
CA GLU A 39 -0.73 7.97 -19.83
C GLU A 39 -1.42 9.02 -18.95
N GLU A 40 -1.73 10.17 -19.55
CA GLU A 40 -2.46 11.25 -18.88
C GLU A 40 -3.97 11.07 -19.10
N PRO A 41 -4.79 11.21 -18.04
CA PRO A 41 -6.24 11.21 -18.21
C PRO A 41 -6.72 12.39 -19.08
N ASP A 42 -7.67 12.14 -19.96
CA ASP A 42 -8.24 13.17 -20.86
C ASP A 42 -9.13 14.20 -20.13
N ASP A 43 -9.58 13.91 -18.90
CA ASP A 43 -10.43 14.78 -18.08
C ASP A 43 -9.65 15.36 -16.89
N GLU A 44 -9.65 16.69 -16.76
CA GLU A 44 -8.97 17.42 -15.66
C GLU A 44 -9.40 16.94 -14.26
N HIS A 45 -10.65 16.49 -14.08
CA HIS A 45 -11.09 15.94 -12.79
C HIS A 45 -10.38 14.61 -12.48
N TRP A 46 -10.10 13.82 -13.51
CA TRP A 46 -9.41 12.54 -13.34
C TRP A 46 -7.94 12.75 -13.04
N VAL A 47 -7.32 13.83 -13.55
CA VAL A 47 -5.92 14.17 -13.25
C VAL A 47 -5.69 14.38 -11.75
N LEU A 48 -6.60 15.09 -11.07
CA LEU A 48 -6.48 15.35 -9.63
C LEU A 48 -6.62 14.06 -8.81
N ASP A 49 -7.69 13.31 -9.07
CA ASP A 49 -7.94 12.04 -8.40
C ASP A 49 -6.80 11.03 -8.64
N PHE A 50 -6.26 10.99 -9.87
CA PHE A 50 -5.15 10.11 -10.23
C PHE A 50 -3.85 10.49 -9.52
N SER A 51 -3.58 11.78 -9.36
CA SER A 51 -2.42 12.27 -8.61
C SER A 51 -2.53 11.92 -7.12
N GLU A 52 -3.72 12.06 -6.53
CA GLU A 52 -3.99 11.67 -5.14
C GLU A 52 -3.84 10.16 -4.96
N TRP A 53 -4.50 9.37 -5.81
CA TRP A 53 -4.39 7.92 -5.83
C TRP A 53 -2.93 7.45 -5.96
N ALA A 54 -2.15 8.04 -6.87
CA ALA A 54 -0.76 7.68 -7.08
C ALA A 54 0.10 7.87 -5.83
N SER A 55 -0.11 8.98 -5.10
CA SER A 55 0.56 9.26 -3.83
C SER A 55 0.22 8.21 -2.75
N VAL A 56 -1.07 7.86 -2.62
CA VAL A 56 -1.54 6.83 -1.69
C VAL A 56 -0.96 5.46 -2.05
N TYR A 57 -1.02 5.08 -3.32
CA TYR A 57 -0.56 3.78 -3.80
C TYR A 57 0.96 3.60 -3.65
N GLN A 58 1.75 4.62 -3.98
CA GLN A 58 3.21 4.60 -3.77
C GLN A 58 3.56 4.50 -2.27
N THR A 59 2.83 5.22 -1.42
CA THR A 59 3.01 5.14 0.04
C THR A 59 2.67 3.74 0.56
N TRP A 60 1.59 3.12 0.06
CA TRP A 60 1.22 1.76 0.40
C TRP A 60 2.30 0.74 0.00
N LEU A 61 2.86 0.85 -1.21
CA LEU A 61 3.98 0.00 -1.65
C LEU A 61 5.20 0.14 -0.72
N ALA A 62 5.53 1.36 -0.32
CA ALA A 62 6.63 1.61 0.61
C ALA A 62 6.36 1.03 2.01
N ARG A 63 5.13 1.15 2.53
CA ARG A 63 4.73 0.57 3.83
C ARG A 63 4.74 -0.95 3.79
N GLN A 64 4.27 -1.57 2.71
CA GLN A 64 4.39 -3.02 2.53
C GLN A 64 5.85 -3.48 2.51
N ALA A 65 6.73 -2.76 1.80
CA ALA A 65 8.15 -3.09 1.78
C ALA A 65 8.77 -2.99 3.18
N ALA A 66 8.45 -1.94 3.93
CA ALA A 66 8.89 -1.77 5.31
C ALA A 66 8.38 -2.91 6.22
N TYR A 67 7.10 -3.28 6.10
CA TYR A 67 6.52 -4.42 6.82
C TYR A 67 7.26 -5.73 6.52
N ARG A 68 7.49 -6.04 5.24
CA ARG A 68 8.24 -7.25 4.85
C ARG A 68 9.66 -7.26 5.43
N ASN A 69 10.36 -6.13 5.38
CA ASN A 69 11.70 -6.00 5.95
C ASN A 69 11.70 -6.22 7.47
N GLU A 70 10.69 -5.68 8.16
CA GLU A 70 10.55 -5.81 9.61
C GLU A 70 10.23 -7.25 10.01
N VAL A 71 9.31 -7.92 9.31
CA VAL A 71 9.04 -9.36 9.50
C VAL A 71 10.31 -10.18 9.33
N GLN A 72 11.06 -9.95 8.24
CA GLN A 72 12.31 -10.66 8.00
C GLN A 72 13.35 -10.41 9.11
N ARG A 73 13.41 -9.19 9.66
CA ARG A 73 14.28 -8.85 10.79
C ARG A 73 13.92 -9.65 12.03
N LEU A 74 12.64 -9.73 12.37
CA LEU A 74 12.14 -10.47 13.53
C LEU A 74 12.31 -12.00 13.37
N GLN A 75 12.07 -12.51 12.16
CA GLN A 75 12.21 -13.95 11.85
C GLN A 75 13.64 -14.47 12.03
N ARG A 76 14.68 -13.64 11.83
CA ARG A 76 16.07 -14.02 12.11
C ARG A 76 16.31 -14.37 13.59
N GLY A 77 15.50 -13.82 14.50
CA GLY A 77 15.57 -14.10 15.94
C GLY A 77 14.53 -15.09 16.44
N THR A 78 13.48 -15.37 15.66
CA THR A 78 12.38 -16.27 16.07
C THR A 78 11.82 -17.00 14.85
N ALA A 79 12.31 -18.22 14.61
CA ALA A 79 11.98 -19.01 13.42
C ALA A 79 10.55 -19.59 13.39
N SER A 80 9.64 -19.14 14.26
CA SER A 80 8.27 -19.65 14.35
C SER A 80 7.23 -18.53 14.29
N LEU A 81 6.09 -18.83 13.66
CA LEU A 81 4.95 -17.93 13.57
C LEU A 81 4.46 -17.47 14.96
N SER A 82 4.43 -18.38 15.93
CA SER A 82 4.08 -18.04 17.31
C SER A 82 5.06 -17.06 17.95
N GLY A 83 6.34 -17.14 17.58
CA GLY A 83 7.36 -16.17 17.98
C GLY A 83 7.09 -14.78 17.41
N LEU A 84 6.74 -14.70 16.13
CA LEU A 84 6.40 -13.43 15.48
C LEU A 84 5.17 -12.78 16.09
N ILE A 85 4.10 -13.56 16.33
CA ILE A 85 2.87 -13.04 16.95
C ILE A 85 3.16 -12.45 18.33
N ARG A 86 4.02 -13.10 19.13
CA ARG A 86 4.38 -12.61 20.47
C ARG A 86 5.20 -11.32 20.48
N VAL A 87 5.92 -11.02 19.40
CA VAL A 87 6.75 -9.80 19.30
C VAL A 87 5.99 -8.67 18.59
N ALA A 88 4.97 -9.01 17.81
CA ALA A 88 4.17 -8.07 17.03
C ALA A 88 3.03 -7.41 17.83
N VAL A 89 2.63 -7.99 18.96
CA VAL A 89 1.57 -7.53 19.89
C VAL A 89 2.22 -6.94 21.13
#